data_AF-A0A653LL02-F1
#
_entry.id   AF-A0A653LL02-F1
#
_cell.length_a   1.000
_cell.length_b   1.000
_cell.length_c   1.000
_cell.angle_alpha   90.00
_cell.angle_beta   90.00
_cell.angle_gamma   90.00
#
_symmetry.space_group_name_H-M   'P 1'
#
loop_
_entity.id
_entity.type
_entity.pdbx_description
1 polymer ?
#
loop_
_entity_poly.entity_id
_entity_poly.type
_entity_poly.pdbx_seq_one_letter_code
_entity_poly.pdbx_strand_id
1 'polypeptide(L)'
;MNTAGRLGLYGAGLAAAFAVAFGVAALVAPHGAEPQSAQQQEEKGMNGHDTHAHSTMAPQPTGHGGHGDGATEAISGVSLSAGGFTLTPVSAPAAAGEAGELSFRILDLAGSPVTAYTPQHEKELHLIVVRGDGAEFRHVHPVLDRATGTWSLPWTWDAAGSYRVFADFAASGADPVTLTRTVDVAGSFTPAAPATTAQTTVDGFDARISGDLVPGSSSELTVTISRDGAPVTTLQPYLGAFGHLVALREGDLAYLHVHPEGAEPAPGALSGPDVRFAAHVPTAGRYLLYFDFQVDGSVHTAAFVLDAKAPHAH
;
A
#
# COMPACT_ATOMS: atom_id res chain seq x y z
N MET A 1 -0.91 -25.33 -47.61
CA MET A 1 -0.84 -23.85 -47.50
C MET A 1 0.38 -23.51 -46.67
N ASN A 2 1.32 -22.71 -47.19
CA ASN A 2 2.53 -22.35 -46.45
C ASN A 2 2.24 -21.30 -45.37
N THR A 3 3.18 -21.11 -44.45
CA THR A 3 3.06 -20.17 -43.31
C THR A 3 2.74 -18.75 -43.78
N ALA A 4 3.33 -18.31 -44.89
CA ALA A 4 3.04 -17.00 -45.50
C ALA A 4 1.57 -16.86 -45.95
N GLY A 5 0.98 -17.90 -46.55
CA GLY A 5 -0.43 -17.90 -46.93
C GLY A 5 -1.39 -17.88 -45.74
N ARG A 6 -1.01 -18.49 -44.61
CA ARG A 6 -1.79 -18.41 -43.36
C ARG A 6 -1.73 -17.01 -42.76
N LEU A 7 -0.55 -16.38 -42.68
CA LEU A 7 -0.43 -15.00 -42.20
C LEU A 7 -1.19 -14.00 -43.09
N GLY A 8 -1.17 -14.19 -44.41
CA GLY A 8 -1.92 -13.35 -45.34
C GLY A 8 -3.44 -13.41 -45.11
N LEU A 9 -3.98 -14.61 -44.87
CA LEU A 9 -5.39 -14.81 -44.54
C LEU A 9 -5.79 -14.18 -43.18
N TYR A 10 -4.92 -14.31 -42.17
CA TYR A 10 -5.14 -13.65 -40.87
C TYR A 10 -5.12 -12.13 -40.99
N GLY A 11 -4.15 -11.56 -41.72
CA GLY A 11 -4.06 -10.12 -41.94
C GLY A 11 -5.29 -9.56 -42.68
N ALA A 12 -5.75 -10.26 -43.72
CA ALA A 12 -6.96 -9.88 -44.45
C ALA A 12 -8.23 -9.97 -43.58
N GLY A 13 -8.34 -11.01 -42.75
CA GLY A 13 -9.43 -11.16 -41.79
C GLY A 13 -9.45 -10.04 -40.74
N LEU A 14 -8.27 -9.66 -40.23
CA LEU A 14 -8.15 -8.56 -39.27
C LEU A 14 -8.56 -7.22 -39.89
N ALA A 15 -8.07 -6.92 -41.10
CA ALA A 15 -8.42 -5.69 -41.80
C ALA A 15 -9.93 -5.59 -42.07
N ALA A 16 -10.58 -6.69 -42.44
CA ALA A 16 -12.02 -6.75 -42.63
C ALA A 16 -12.77 -6.50 -41.31
N ALA A 17 -12.32 -7.10 -40.20
CA ALA A 17 -12.92 -6.88 -38.88
C ALA A 17 -12.81 -5.40 -38.44
N PHE A 18 -11.65 -4.76 -38.65
CA PHE A 18 -11.47 -3.34 -38.34
C PHE A 18 -12.35 -2.44 -39.24
N ALA A 19 -12.47 -2.74 -40.53
CA ALA A 19 -13.34 -1.99 -41.43
C ALA A 19 -14.82 -2.07 -41.03
N VAL A 20 -15.29 -3.26 -40.63
CA VAL A 20 -16.66 -3.44 -40.11
C VAL A 20 -16.85 -2.67 -38.81
N ALA A 21 -15.90 -2.75 -37.87
CA ALA A 21 -15.97 -2.01 -36.61
C ALA A 21 -16.01 -0.50 -36.82
N PHE A 22 -15.17 0.04 -37.72
CA PHE A 22 -15.16 1.47 -38.06
C PHE A 22 -16.46 1.92 -38.75
N GLY A 23 -17.01 1.09 -39.63
CA GLY A 23 -18.29 1.35 -40.28
C GLY A 23 -19.48 1.37 -39.30
N VAL A 24 -19.52 0.43 -38.35
CA VAL A 24 -20.54 0.42 -37.29
C VAL A 24 -20.38 1.61 -36.35
N ALA A 25 -19.14 1.96 -35.97
CA ALA A 25 -18.89 3.13 -35.14
C ALA A 25 -19.38 4.43 -35.82
N ALA A 26 -19.18 4.58 -37.13
CA ALA A 26 -19.67 5.73 -37.89
C ALA A 26 -21.21 5.82 -37.95
N LEU A 27 -21.93 4.70 -37.82
CA LEU A 27 -23.39 4.65 -37.82
C LEU A 27 -24.01 4.90 -36.44
N VAL A 28 -23.27 4.63 -35.37
CA VAL A 28 -23.74 4.77 -33.97
C VAL A 28 -23.22 6.07 -33.33
N ALA A 29 -22.19 6.70 -33.92
CA ALA A 29 -21.66 7.96 -33.43
C ALA A 29 -22.69 9.10 -33.60
N PRO A 30 -23.05 9.81 -32.52
CA PRO A 30 -23.95 10.95 -32.61
C PRO A 30 -23.33 12.05 -33.47
N HIS A 31 -24.12 12.60 -34.41
CA HIS A 31 -23.69 13.72 -35.26
C HIS A 31 -23.42 14.95 -34.37
N GLY A 32 -22.13 15.24 -34.12
CA GLY A 32 -21.70 16.38 -33.31
C GLY A 32 -20.44 16.18 -32.46
N ALA A 33 -19.86 14.97 -32.41
CA ALA A 33 -18.57 14.77 -31.75
C ALA A 33 -17.42 15.19 -32.69
N GLU A 34 -17.11 16.49 -32.72
CA GLU A 34 -15.84 16.95 -33.29
C GLU A 34 -14.69 16.59 -32.34
N PRO A 35 -13.59 16.00 -32.83
CA PRO A 35 -12.38 15.87 -32.03
C PRO A 35 -11.79 17.26 -31.79
N GLN A 36 -11.66 17.67 -30.53
CA GLN A 36 -10.94 18.88 -30.16
C GLN A 36 -9.48 18.76 -30.62
N SER A 37 -9.17 19.35 -31.76
CA SER A 37 -7.82 19.56 -32.24
C SER A 37 -7.08 20.50 -31.30
N ALA A 38 -5.98 20.02 -30.72
CA ALA A 38 -5.02 20.82 -29.97
C ALA A 38 -4.52 21.98 -30.85
N GLN A 39 -4.97 23.20 -30.57
CA GLN A 39 -4.43 24.41 -31.18
C GLN A 39 -3.07 24.71 -30.52
N GLN A 40 -2.00 24.52 -31.29
CA GLN A 40 -0.71 25.14 -31.03
C GLN A 40 -0.90 26.67 -31.14
N GLN A 41 -0.73 27.39 -30.03
CA GLN A 41 -0.56 28.84 -30.04
C GLN A 41 0.92 29.17 -30.20
N GLU A 42 1.29 29.55 -31.42
CA GLU A 42 2.45 30.42 -31.66
C GLU A 42 2.04 31.86 -31.29
N GLU A 43 2.75 32.50 -30.36
CA GLU A 43 2.75 33.96 -30.25
C GLU A 43 4.18 34.51 -30.35
N LYS A 44 4.34 35.36 -31.36
CA LYS A 44 5.46 36.28 -31.61
C LYS A 44 5.07 37.66 -31.09
N GLY A 45 6.01 38.37 -30.45
CA GLY A 45 5.97 39.84 -30.31
C GLY A 45 6.80 40.36 -29.13
N MET A 46 8.07 40.72 -29.31
CA MET A 46 8.64 42.05 -29.62
C MET A 46 9.04 42.92 -28.39
N ASN A 47 10.37 43.13 -28.29
CA ASN A 47 11.14 44.35 -27.99
C ASN A 47 11.03 45.15 -26.67
N GLY A 48 12.23 45.42 -26.09
CA GLY A 48 12.56 46.57 -25.20
C GLY A 48 13.62 46.21 -24.15
N HIS A 49 14.94 46.30 -24.44
CA HIS A 49 15.85 47.37 -23.97
C HIS A 49 15.56 47.94 -22.57
N ASP A 50 16.40 47.66 -21.57
CA ASP A 50 17.50 48.54 -21.14
C ASP A 50 18.24 48.00 -19.90
N THR A 51 19.49 48.43 -19.79
CA THR A 51 20.47 48.19 -18.73
C THR A 51 20.07 48.77 -17.38
N HIS A 52 20.49 48.18 -16.25
CA HIS A 52 21.24 48.84 -15.15
C HIS A 52 21.48 47.86 -13.97
N ALA A 53 22.69 47.93 -13.42
CA ALA A 53 23.11 47.20 -12.22
C ALA A 53 22.82 47.99 -10.94
N HIS A 54 22.39 47.35 -9.85
CA HIS A 54 22.97 47.50 -8.50
C HIS A 54 22.38 46.49 -7.49
N SER A 55 23.23 46.03 -6.57
CA SER A 55 22.99 45.10 -5.45
C SER A 55 21.90 45.52 -4.46
N THR A 56 21.22 44.55 -3.84
CA THR A 56 20.86 44.52 -2.40
C THR A 56 20.33 43.13 -1.99
N MET A 57 20.53 42.76 -0.72
CA MET A 57 20.22 41.44 -0.12
C MET A 57 18.77 41.29 0.39
N ALA A 58 18.22 40.06 0.19
CA ALA A 58 17.19 39.30 0.94
C ALA A 58 15.75 39.86 1.11
N PRO A 59 14.71 39.03 1.39
CA PRO A 59 14.55 37.56 1.35
C PRO A 59 13.43 37.07 0.38
N GLN A 60 13.38 35.75 0.13
CA GLN A 60 12.44 35.07 -0.78
C GLN A 60 10.94 35.24 -0.45
N PRO A 61 10.07 35.54 -1.43
CA PRO A 61 8.62 35.42 -1.28
C PRO A 61 8.09 34.04 -1.72
N THR A 62 7.37 33.39 -0.80
CA THR A 62 6.16 32.56 -0.98
C THR A 62 6.05 31.76 -2.29
N GLY A 63 6.44 30.49 -2.23
CA GLY A 63 6.24 29.49 -3.27
C GLY A 63 4.79 29.04 -3.40
N HIS A 64 4.21 29.39 -4.54
CA HIS A 64 3.23 28.68 -5.38
C HIS A 64 2.01 28.03 -4.73
N GLY A 65 0.88 28.69 -4.99
CA GLY A 65 -0.47 28.16 -4.82
C GLY A 65 -0.74 26.96 -5.72
N GLY A 66 -1.63 26.11 -5.21
CA GLY A 66 -2.02 24.85 -5.80
C GLY A 66 -2.67 25.03 -7.18
N HIS A 67 -2.15 24.26 -8.12
CA HIS A 67 -2.94 23.74 -9.21
C HIS A 67 -3.45 22.38 -8.75
N GLY A 68 -4.72 22.35 -8.36
CA GLY A 68 -5.47 21.13 -8.13
C GLY A 68 -5.72 20.46 -9.48
N ASP A 69 -4.81 19.57 -9.86
CA ASP A 69 -5.20 18.41 -10.64
C ASP A 69 -5.74 17.38 -9.66
N GLY A 70 -6.93 16.86 -9.94
CA GLY A 70 -7.52 15.73 -9.23
C GLY A 70 -6.69 14.46 -9.48
N ALA A 71 -5.47 14.44 -8.96
CA ALA A 71 -4.72 13.23 -8.77
C ALA A 71 -5.53 12.39 -7.80
N THR A 72 -6.24 11.40 -8.33
CA THR A 72 -6.62 10.23 -7.53
C THR A 72 -5.37 9.83 -6.76
N GLU A 73 -5.39 9.95 -5.43
CA GLU A 73 -4.29 9.45 -4.61
C GLU A 73 -3.94 8.05 -5.09
N ALA A 74 -2.68 7.85 -5.44
CA ALA A 74 -2.23 6.56 -5.92
C ALA A 74 -2.45 5.53 -4.81
N ILE A 75 -3.26 4.50 -5.11
CA ILE A 75 -3.54 3.43 -4.17
C ILE A 75 -2.25 2.64 -3.95
N SER A 76 -1.76 2.62 -2.70
CA SER A 76 -0.51 1.94 -2.36
C SER A 76 -0.69 0.42 -2.27
N GLY A 77 0.41 -0.32 -2.37
CA GLY A 77 0.45 -1.76 -2.11
C GLY A 77 -0.31 -2.65 -3.11
N VAL A 78 -0.73 -2.14 -4.27
CA VAL A 78 -1.41 -2.96 -5.31
C VAL A 78 -0.51 -3.33 -6.50
N SER A 79 0.69 -2.73 -6.57
CA SER A 79 1.65 -2.94 -7.65
C SER A 79 2.95 -3.57 -7.15
N LEU A 80 3.57 -4.39 -8.01
CA LEU A 80 4.93 -4.91 -7.79
C LEU A 80 6.02 -3.86 -8.05
N SER A 81 5.67 -2.76 -8.73
CA SER A 81 6.58 -1.65 -9.04
C SER A 81 5.89 -0.31 -8.80
N ALA A 82 6.59 0.58 -8.11
CA ALA A 82 6.19 1.96 -7.84
C ALA A 82 7.44 2.77 -7.42
N GLY A 83 7.41 4.09 -7.57
CA GLY A 83 8.50 4.97 -7.11
C GLY A 83 9.87 4.68 -7.73
N GLY A 84 9.93 4.04 -8.91
CA GLY A 84 11.18 3.62 -9.53
C GLY A 84 11.78 2.32 -8.97
N PHE A 85 11.05 1.61 -8.12
CA PHE A 85 11.47 0.35 -7.54
C PHE A 85 10.61 -0.81 -8.04
N THR A 86 11.16 -2.03 -7.97
CA THR A 86 10.48 -3.27 -8.34
C THR A 86 10.77 -4.37 -7.33
N LEU A 87 9.73 -5.00 -6.82
CA LEU A 87 9.83 -6.19 -5.97
C LEU A 87 10.04 -7.42 -6.86
N THR A 88 11.15 -8.15 -6.65
CA THR A 88 11.42 -9.40 -7.35
C THR A 88 10.40 -10.48 -6.97
N PRO A 89 10.32 -11.59 -7.71
CA PRO A 89 9.62 -12.77 -7.20
C PRO A 89 10.09 -13.12 -5.78
N VAL A 90 9.13 -13.49 -4.93
CA VAL A 90 9.40 -13.97 -3.58
C VAL A 90 9.69 -15.46 -3.66
N SER A 91 10.84 -15.89 -3.18
CA SER A 91 11.17 -17.30 -2.97
C SER A 91 10.72 -17.68 -1.55
N ALA A 92 9.97 -18.76 -1.40
CA ALA A 92 9.47 -19.26 -0.12
C ALA A 92 9.16 -20.76 -0.23
N PRO A 93 8.96 -21.48 0.90
CA PRO A 93 8.43 -22.85 0.88
C PRO A 93 7.13 -22.95 0.07
N ALA A 94 6.93 -24.06 -0.63
CA ALA A 94 5.83 -24.19 -1.59
C ALA A 94 4.52 -24.68 -0.96
N ALA A 95 4.58 -25.32 0.22
CA ALA A 95 3.42 -25.87 0.90
C ALA A 95 3.37 -25.47 2.39
N ALA A 96 2.17 -25.57 2.97
CA ALA A 96 1.96 -25.36 4.39
C ALA A 96 2.73 -26.39 5.25
N GLY A 97 3.28 -25.93 6.38
CA GLY A 97 4.06 -26.74 7.31
C GLY A 97 5.52 -27.01 6.89
N GLU A 98 5.93 -26.61 5.68
CA GLU A 98 7.32 -26.74 5.25
C GLU A 98 8.17 -25.59 5.81
N ALA A 99 9.19 -25.94 6.59
CA ALA A 99 10.18 -24.99 7.05
C ALA A 99 11.17 -24.66 5.94
N GLY A 100 11.52 -23.38 5.81
CA GLY A 100 12.54 -22.90 4.88
C GLY A 100 12.85 -21.42 5.11
N GLU A 101 13.13 -20.73 4.01
CA GLU A 101 13.46 -19.30 4.02
C GLU A 101 12.53 -18.57 3.04
N LEU A 102 12.01 -17.42 3.48
CA LEU A 102 11.40 -16.44 2.58
C LEU A 102 12.48 -15.43 2.19
N SER A 103 12.66 -15.19 0.89
CA SER A 103 13.62 -14.21 0.39
C SER A 103 13.19 -13.50 -0.89
N PHE A 104 13.65 -12.26 -1.03
CA PHE A 104 13.39 -11.39 -2.19
C PHE A 104 14.43 -10.26 -2.27
N ARG A 105 14.35 -9.47 -3.34
CA ARG A 105 15.12 -8.22 -3.51
C ARG A 105 14.19 -7.10 -3.95
N ILE A 106 14.65 -5.88 -3.73
CA ILE A 106 14.08 -4.68 -4.32
C ILE A 106 15.09 -4.17 -5.34
N LEU A 107 14.66 -3.99 -6.59
CA LEU A 107 15.50 -3.49 -7.67
C LEU A 107 15.15 -2.03 -7.96
N ASP A 108 16.15 -1.23 -8.32
CA ASP A 108 15.95 0.11 -8.88
C ASP A 108 15.59 0.08 -10.38
N LEU A 109 15.44 1.26 -10.99
CA LEU A 109 15.15 1.41 -12.43
C LEU A 109 16.23 0.82 -13.34
N ALA A 110 17.47 0.68 -12.86
CA ALA A 110 18.56 0.05 -13.59
C ALA A 110 18.58 -1.48 -13.42
N GLY A 111 17.69 -2.03 -12.60
CA GLY A 111 17.65 -3.46 -12.27
C GLY A 111 18.68 -3.88 -11.21
N SER A 112 19.32 -2.91 -10.53
CA SER A 112 20.32 -3.18 -9.49
C SER A 112 19.64 -3.36 -8.12
N PRO A 113 20.10 -4.30 -7.27
CA PRO A 113 19.57 -4.45 -5.92
C PRO A 113 19.82 -3.19 -5.07
N VAL A 114 18.76 -2.71 -4.42
CA VAL A 114 18.85 -1.63 -3.44
C VAL A 114 19.47 -2.17 -2.15
N THR A 115 20.44 -1.44 -1.58
CA THR A 115 21.17 -1.84 -0.35
C THR A 115 21.28 -0.71 0.68
N ALA A 116 20.82 0.49 0.32
CA ALA A 116 20.80 1.67 1.17
C ALA A 116 19.34 2.07 1.45
N TYR A 117 18.96 1.96 2.73
CA TYR A 117 17.61 2.19 3.21
C TYR A 117 17.64 3.19 4.36
N THR A 118 16.53 3.90 4.53
CA THR A 118 16.29 4.78 5.69
C THR A 118 15.33 4.05 6.63
N PRO A 119 15.67 3.85 7.91
CA PRO A 119 14.76 3.23 8.86
C PRO A 119 13.46 4.03 9.01
N GLN A 120 12.33 3.33 8.97
CA GLN A 120 11.00 3.80 9.35
C GLN A 120 10.51 2.92 10.50
N HIS A 121 9.92 3.49 11.54
CA HIS A 121 9.46 2.73 12.70
C HIS A 121 10.53 1.76 13.24
N GLU A 122 11.77 2.26 13.37
CA GLU A 122 12.97 1.52 13.81
C GLU A 122 13.49 0.41 12.87
N LYS A 123 12.87 0.19 11.70
CA LYS A 123 13.23 -0.88 10.76
C LYS A 123 13.45 -0.35 9.35
N GLU A 124 14.38 -0.95 8.62
CA GLU A 124 14.64 -0.57 7.23
C GLU A 124 13.57 -1.09 6.26
N LEU A 125 12.85 -2.14 6.65
CA LEU A 125 11.76 -2.74 5.87
C LEU A 125 10.74 -3.42 6.78
N HIS A 126 9.46 -3.16 6.53
CA HIS A 126 8.33 -3.90 7.08
C HIS A 126 7.82 -4.87 6.02
N LEU A 127 7.77 -6.16 6.37
CA LEU A 127 7.20 -7.20 5.53
C LEU A 127 5.85 -7.60 6.12
N ILE A 128 4.78 -7.28 5.38
CA ILE A 128 3.43 -7.70 5.73
C ILE A 128 3.07 -8.88 4.84
N VAL A 129 2.59 -9.96 5.45
CA VAL A 129 2.12 -11.15 4.73
C VAL A 129 0.71 -11.45 5.19
N VAL A 130 -0.21 -11.63 4.26
CA VAL A 130 -1.62 -11.89 4.58
C VAL A 130 -2.25 -12.72 3.47
N ARG A 131 -3.13 -13.66 3.83
CA ARG A 131 -3.87 -14.45 2.85
C ARG A 131 -4.96 -13.60 2.18
N GLY A 132 -5.36 -13.94 0.96
CA GLY A 132 -6.33 -13.19 0.18
C GLY A 132 -7.71 -13.01 0.85
N ASP A 133 -8.03 -13.83 1.86
CA ASP A 133 -9.23 -13.74 2.69
C ASP A 133 -9.05 -12.89 3.96
N GLY A 134 -7.86 -12.33 4.20
CA GLY A 134 -7.53 -11.55 5.39
C GLY A 134 -7.02 -12.37 6.58
N ALA A 135 -6.94 -13.69 6.46
CA ALA A 135 -6.38 -14.51 7.52
C ALA A 135 -4.84 -14.58 7.45
N GLU A 136 -4.24 -15.21 8.46
CA GLU A 136 -2.80 -15.52 8.49
C GLU A 136 -1.90 -14.28 8.34
N PHE A 137 -2.34 -13.16 8.90
CA PHE A 137 -1.57 -11.92 8.90
C PHE A 137 -0.30 -12.08 9.72
N ARG A 138 0.83 -11.63 9.17
CA ARG A 138 2.12 -11.56 9.84
C ARG A 138 2.81 -10.26 9.46
N HIS A 139 3.29 -9.53 10.47
CA HIS A 139 4.13 -8.36 10.32
C HIS A 139 5.54 -8.69 10.84
N VAL A 140 6.49 -8.81 9.91
CA VAL A 140 7.85 -9.30 10.19
C VAL A 140 8.89 -8.41 9.54
N HIS A 141 10.15 -8.57 9.97
CA HIS A 141 11.25 -7.71 9.55
C HIS A 141 12.40 -8.60 9.07
N PRO A 142 12.50 -8.91 7.75
CA PRO A 142 13.63 -9.66 7.22
C PRO A 142 14.95 -8.93 7.42
N VAL A 143 16.05 -9.66 7.31
CA VAL A 143 17.41 -9.11 7.39
C VAL A 143 17.95 -8.88 5.99
N LEU A 144 18.57 -7.73 5.76
CA LEU A 144 19.24 -7.39 4.51
C LEU A 144 20.69 -7.90 4.49
N ASP A 145 21.00 -8.75 3.52
CA ASP A 145 22.36 -8.98 3.09
C ASP A 145 22.82 -7.84 2.17
N ARG A 146 23.65 -6.95 2.72
CA ARG A 146 24.18 -5.76 2.01
C ARG A 146 25.06 -6.11 0.81
N ALA A 147 25.66 -7.31 0.76
CA ALA A 147 26.51 -7.71 -0.35
C ALA A 147 25.70 -8.13 -1.58
N THR A 148 24.51 -8.70 -1.37
CA THR A 148 23.66 -9.21 -2.45
C THR A 148 22.37 -8.40 -2.68
N GLY A 149 22.00 -7.55 -1.72
CA GLY A 149 20.70 -6.84 -1.69
C GLY A 149 19.51 -7.77 -1.40
N THR A 150 19.77 -8.94 -0.83
CA THR A 150 18.74 -9.94 -0.53
C THR A 150 18.18 -9.72 0.87
N TRP A 151 16.86 -9.58 0.96
CA TRP A 151 16.12 -9.65 2.21
C TRP A 151 15.73 -11.10 2.47
N SER A 152 15.98 -11.62 3.68
CA SER A 152 15.52 -12.96 4.05
C SER A 152 15.19 -13.14 5.52
N LEU A 153 14.39 -14.17 5.81
CA LEU A 153 14.09 -14.66 7.15
C LEU A 153 13.66 -16.14 7.12
N PRO A 154 13.87 -16.89 8.22
CA PRO A 154 13.24 -18.20 8.38
C PRO A 154 11.72 -18.10 8.25
N TRP A 155 11.12 -19.02 7.49
CA TRP A 155 9.70 -18.97 7.18
C TRP A 155 9.05 -20.36 7.15
N THR A 156 7.78 -20.38 7.51
CA THR A 156 6.88 -21.54 7.41
C THR A 156 5.48 -20.98 7.23
N TRP A 157 4.75 -21.51 6.26
CA TRP A 157 3.34 -21.19 6.04
C TRP A 157 2.49 -22.06 6.96
N ASP A 158 1.61 -21.45 7.76
CA ASP A 158 0.74 -22.21 8.68
C ASP A 158 -0.43 -22.86 7.92
N ALA A 159 -0.83 -22.27 6.79
CA ALA A 159 -1.94 -22.73 5.97
C ALA A 159 -1.69 -22.53 4.47
N ALA A 160 -2.47 -23.23 3.65
CA ALA A 160 -2.47 -23.07 2.20
C ALA A 160 -3.34 -21.88 1.78
N GLY A 161 -3.13 -21.40 0.55
CA GLY A 161 -3.88 -20.30 -0.04
C GLY A 161 -3.02 -19.36 -0.88
N SER A 162 -3.64 -18.29 -1.38
CA SER A 162 -2.92 -17.22 -2.09
C SER A 162 -2.66 -16.06 -1.13
N TYR A 163 -1.41 -15.67 -0.99
CA TYR A 163 -0.95 -14.65 -0.05
C TYR A 163 -0.46 -13.42 -0.79
N ARG A 164 -0.76 -12.24 -0.24
CA ARG A 164 -0.06 -11.00 -0.59
C ARG A 164 1.10 -10.80 0.36
N VAL A 165 2.25 -10.47 -0.21
CA VAL A 165 3.46 -10.05 0.48
C VAL A 165 3.71 -8.59 0.13
N PHE A 166 3.71 -7.72 1.13
CA PHE A 166 3.98 -6.30 0.99
C PHE A 166 5.36 -5.99 1.55
N ALA A 167 6.20 -5.34 0.76
CA ALA A 167 7.44 -4.74 1.21
C ALA A 167 7.22 -3.22 1.33
N ASP A 168 7.18 -2.73 2.56
CA ASP A 168 7.07 -1.30 2.87
C ASP A 168 8.44 -0.79 3.36
N PHE A 169 9.01 0.17 2.63
CA PHE A 169 10.38 0.61 2.85
C PHE A 169 10.61 2.04 2.33
N ALA A 170 11.70 2.66 2.77
CA ALA A 170 12.23 3.88 2.17
C ALA A 170 13.68 3.65 1.74
N ALA A 171 13.98 3.76 0.45
CA ALA A 171 15.36 3.79 -0.02
C ALA A 171 16.02 5.12 0.37
N SER A 172 17.33 5.14 0.62
CA SER A 172 18.01 6.36 1.05
C SER A 172 17.84 7.50 0.04
N GLY A 173 17.22 8.60 0.48
CA GLY A 173 16.95 9.78 -0.35
C GLY A 173 15.71 9.67 -1.24
N ALA A 174 14.87 8.65 -1.06
CA ALA A 174 13.59 8.49 -1.75
C ALA A 174 12.43 8.50 -0.74
N ASP A 175 11.23 8.82 -1.24
CA ASP A 175 10.00 8.72 -0.46
C ASP A 175 9.68 7.25 -0.13
N PRO A 176 8.93 6.98 0.96
CA PRO A 176 8.45 5.64 1.29
C PRO A 176 7.61 5.03 0.16
N VAL A 177 7.76 3.72 -0.05
CA VAL A 177 7.05 2.96 -1.07
C VAL A 177 6.63 1.61 -0.51
N THR A 178 5.38 1.23 -0.79
CA THR A 178 4.87 -0.13 -0.53
C THR A 178 4.69 -0.88 -1.86
N LEU A 179 5.42 -1.98 -2.03
CA LEU A 179 5.33 -2.87 -3.19
C LEU A 179 4.70 -4.20 -2.79
N THR A 180 3.98 -4.87 -3.71
CA THR A 180 3.34 -6.16 -3.42
C THR A 180 3.67 -7.25 -4.44
N ARG A 181 3.69 -8.49 -3.96
CA ARG A 181 3.70 -9.71 -4.77
C ARG A 181 2.69 -10.71 -4.22
N THR A 182 2.19 -11.56 -5.11
CA THR A 182 1.39 -12.73 -4.71
C THR A 182 2.29 -13.95 -4.59
N VAL A 183 2.06 -14.77 -3.57
CA VAL A 183 2.68 -16.09 -3.37
C VAL A 183 1.58 -17.11 -3.17
N ASP A 184 1.58 -18.17 -3.98
CA ASP A 184 0.62 -19.26 -3.83
C ASP A 184 1.25 -20.40 -3.02
N VAL A 185 0.55 -20.82 -1.98
CA VAL A 185 0.96 -21.90 -1.07
C VAL A 185 0.07 -23.11 -1.31
N ALA A 186 0.68 -24.22 -1.70
CA ALA A 186 -0.01 -25.45 -2.03
C ALA A 186 -0.67 -26.09 -0.80
N GLY A 187 -1.86 -26.66 -1.02
CA GLY A 187 -2.62 -27.41 -0.02
C GLY A 187 -4.12 -27.14 -0.14
N SER A 188 -4.89 -27.62 0.84
CA SER A 188 -6.33 -27.42 0.87
C SER A 188 -6.66 -26.02 1.38
N PHE A 189 -7.42 -25.26 0.59
CA PHE A 189 -7.87 -23.91 0.95
C PHE A 189 -9.37 -23.79 0.72
N THR A 190 -10.09 -23.31 1.73
CA THR A 190 -11.50 -22.92 1.63
C THR A 190 -11.59 -21.45 2.02
N PRO A 191 -11.82 -20.53 1.06
CA PRO A 191 -11.93 -19.12 1.36
C PRO A 191 -13.09 -18.85 2.33
N ALA A 192 -12.87 -17.97 3.30
CA ALA A 192 -13.90 -17.47 4.20
C ALA A 192 -14.00 -15.95 4.07
N ALA A 193 -15.20 -15.41 3.88
CA ALA A 193 -15.38 -13.97 3.89
C ALA A 193 -15.23 -13.43 5.32
N PRO A 194 -14.38 -12.41 5.55
CA PRO A 194 -14.23 -11.80 6.87
C PRO A 194 -15.53 -11.12 7.30
N ALA A 195 -16.02 -11.46 8.49
CA ALA A 195 -17.17 -10.81 9.09
C ALA A 195 -16.76 -9.51 9.78
N THR A 196 -17.58 -8.46 9.65
CA THR A 196 -17.36 -7.18 10.35
C THR A 196 -17.25 -7.43 11.86
N THR A 197 -16.16 -6.95 12.45
CA THR A 197 -15.93 -7.01 13.90
C THR A 197 -15.07 -5.85 14.37
N ALA A 198 -15.53 -5.19 15.44
CA ALA A 198 -14.79 -4.12 16.13
C ALA A 198 -14.17 -4.61 17.45
N GLN A 199 -14.26 -5.90 17.74
CA GLN A 199 -13.76 -6.51 18.96
C GLN A 199 -13.14 -7.89 18.66
N THR A 200 -12.06 -8.22 19.35
CA THR A 200 -11.43 -9.53 19.24
C THR A 200 -10.70 -9.89 20.53
N THR A 201 -10.38 -11.16 20.69
CA THR A 201 -9.53 -11.65 21.79
C THR A 201 -8.30 -12.31 21.18
N VAL A 202 -7.12 -11.92 21.65
CA VAL A 202 -5.82 -12.47 21.21
C VAL A 202 -4.94 -12.71 22.43
N ASP A 203 -4.41 -13.92 22.59
CA ASP A 203 -3.47 -14.28 23.66
C ASP A 203 -3.91 -13.86 25.09
N GLY A 204 -5.22 -13.89 25.36
CA GLY A 204 -5.81 -13.50 26.64
C GLY A 204 -6.07 -12.00 26.81
N PHE A 205 -5.85 -11.19 25.77
CA PHE A 205 -6.22 -9.78 25.72
C PHE A 205 -7.51 -9.58 24.94
N ASP A 206 -8.40 -8.75 25.48
CA ASP A 206 -9.55 -8.22 24.77
C ASP A 206 -9.16 -6.88 24.15
N ALA A 207 -9.29 -6.79 22.83
CA ALA A 207 -9.01 -5.60 22.05
C ALA A 207 -10.31 -5.09 21.42
N ARG A 208 -10.54 -3.78 21.53
CA ARG A 208 -11.69 -3.10 20.91
C ARG A 208 -11.19 -1.93 20.09
N ILE A 209 -11.67 -1.81 18.86
CA ILE A 209 -11.48 -0.59 18.05
C ILE A 209 -12.77 0.23 18.05
N SER A 210 -12.62 1.55 18.14
CA SER A 210 -13.71 2.52 18.05
C SER A 210 -13.33 3.67 17.13
N GLY A 211 -14.34 4.36 16.59
CA GLY A 211 -14.21 5.31 15.49
C GLY A 211 -14.92 4.82 14.23
N ASP A 212 -15.26 5.74 13.34
CA ASP A 212 -15.94 5.46 12.08
C ASP A 212 -15.03 5.82 10.91
N LEU A 213 -14.86 4.87 9.98
CA LEU A 213 -14.11 5.11 8.75
C LEU A 213 -14.97 5.89 7.74
N VAL A 214 -14.51 7.08 7.38
CA VAL A 214 -15.20 7.96 6.42
C VAL A 214 -14.40 8.05 5.11
N PRO A 215 -14.96 7.57 3.98
CA PRO A 215 -14.29 7.63 2.68
C PRO A 215 -13.84 9.04 2.28
N GLY A 216 -12.60 9.15 1.81
CA GLY A 216 -11.98 10.41 1.34
C GLY A 216 -11.68 11.41 2.45
N SER A 217 -11.63 10.97 3.71
CA SER A 217 -11.30 11.80 4.86
C SER A 217 -10.45 11.03 5.86
N SER A 218 -9.67 11.77 6.65
CA SER A 218 -8.94 11.18 7.77
C SER A 218 -9.93 10.92 8.92
N SER A 219 -9.89 9.71 9.48
CA SER A 219 -10.70 9.27 10.61
C SER A 219 -9.82 8.92 11.81
N GLU A 220 -10.20 9.37 12.99
CA GLU A 220 -9.56 8.94 14.24
C GLU A 220 -10.10 7.54 14.62
N LEU A 221 -9.20 6.58 14.83
CA LEU A 221 -9.50 5.27 15.38
C LEU A 221 -8.80 5.12 16.72
N THR A 222 -9.50 4.62 17.72
CA THR A 222 -8.92 4.29 19.04
C THR A 222 -9.02 2.79 19.28
N VAL A 223 -7.88 2.15 19.51
CA VAL A 223 -7.81 0.76 19.99
C VAL A 223 -7.59 0.76 21.49
N THR A 224 -8.49 0.12 22.22
CA THR A 224 -8.44 -0.05 23.68
C THR A 224 -8.09 -1.51 24.00
N ILE A 225 -7.09 -1.71 24.86
CA ILE A 225 -6.65 -3.04 25.30
C ILE A 225 -7.00 -3.29 26.77
N SER A 226 -7.58 -4.45 27.04
CA SER A 226 -7.86 -4.94 28.39
C SER A 226 -7.46 -6.41 28.54
N ARG A 227 -7.25 -6.84 29.79
CA ARG A 227 -6.96 -8.23 30.16
C ARG A 227 -7.77 -8.54 31.42
N ASP A 228 -8.52 -9.63 31.42
CA ASP A 228 -9.38 -10.05 32.55
C ASP A 228 -10.36 -8.95 33.03
N GLY A 229 -10.88 -8.15 32.10
CA GLY A 229 -11.79 -7.04 32.39
C GLY A 229 -11.12 -5.78 32.97
N ALA A 230 -9.79 -5.77 33.15
CA ALA A 230 -9.03 -4.61 33.59
C ALA A 230 -8.31 -3.92 32.41
N PRO A 231 -8.27 -2.57 32.35
CA PRO A 231 -7.50 -1.85 31.34
C PRO A 231 -6.00 -2.17 31.43
N VAL A 232 -5.36 -2.38 30.28
CA VAL A 232 -3.90 -2.58 30.21
C VAL A 232 -3.22 -1.21 30.15
N THR A 233 -2.52 -0.82 31.22
CA THR A 233 -1.76 0.44 31.28
C THR A 233 -0.25 0.23 31.20
N THR A 234 0.17 -0.92 30.67
CA THR A 234 1.56 -1.37 30.57
C THR A 234 1.96 -1.67 29.14
N LEU A 235 1.30 -1.03 28.16
CA LEU A 235 1.71 -1.14 26.75
C LEU A 235 3.15 -0.62 26.63
N GLN A 236 4.01 -1.43 26.01
CA GLN A 236 5.40 -1.12 25.77
C GLN A 236 5.57 -0.55 24.35
N PRO A 237 6.56 0.33 24.13
CA PRO A 237 6.92 0.78 22.80
C PRO A 237 7.40 -0.41 21.96
N TYR A 238 6.87 -0.53 20.76
CA TYR A 238 7.28 -1.47 19.74
C TYR A 238 7.34 -0.72 18.42
N LEU A 239 8.46 -0.77 17.71
CA LEU A 239 8.68 -0.06 16.44
C LEU A 239 8.47 1.47 16.57
N GLY A 240 8.89 2.06 17.69
CA GLY A 240 8.80 3.50 17.93
C GLY A 240 7.39 4.04 18.27
N ALA A 241 6.41 3.18 18.56
CA ALA A 241 5.08 3.59 19.03
C ALA A 241 4.49 2.60 20.04
N PHE A 242 3.39 2.96 20.72
CA PHE A 242 2.68 2.05 21.63
C PHE A 242 1.78 1.03 20.92
N GLY A 243 1.70 1.11 19.59
CA GLY A 243 1.09 0.11 18.74
C GLY A 243 1.19 0.50 17.27
N HIS A 244 1.07 -0.49 16.39
CA HIS A 244 1.13 -0.33 14.94
C HIS A 244 -0.14 -0.87 14.31
N LEU A 245 -0.80 -0.06 13.47
CA LEU A 245 -2.05 -0.44 12.84
C LEU A 245 -1.85 -0.53 11.32
N VAL A 246 -1.96 -1.73 10.77
CA VAL A 246 -2.01 -1.96 9.33
C VAL A 246 -3.46 -2.05 8.90
N ALA A 247 -3.86 -1.32 7.87
CA ALA A 247 -5.18 -1.41 7.28
C ALA A 247 -5.09 -1.81 5.81
N LEU A 248 -5.90 -2.78 5.39
CA LEU A 248 -5.96 -3.30 4.03
C LEU A 248 -7.40 -3.27 3.52
N ARG A 249 -7.62 -2.85 2.27
CA ARG A 249 -8.94 -2.91 1.66
C ARG A 249 -9.31 -4.35 1.28
N GLU A 250 -10.51 -4.80 1.64
CA GLU A 250 -11.00 -6.11 1.22
C GLU A 250 -11.08 -6.21 -0.32
N GLY A 251 -10.69 -7.35 -0.87
CA GLY A 251 -10.68 -7.62 -2.31
C GLY A 251 -9.29 -7.47 -2.91
N ASP A 252 -8.82 -6.24 -3.11
CA ASP A 252 -7.51 -5.99 -3.74
C ASP A 252 -6.35 -5.93 -2.74
N LEU A 253 -6.64 -5.86 -1.44
CA LEU A 253 -5.68 -5.70 -0.35
C LEU A 253 -4.80 -4.47 -0.54
N ALA A 254 -5.35 -3.41 -1.12
CA ALA A 254 -4.68 -2.11 -1.15
C ALA A 254 -4.21 -1.73 0.25
N TYR A 255 -2.96 -1.28 0.36
CA TYR A 255 -2.32 -0.91 1.63
C TYR A 255 -2.66 0.54 1.97
N LEU A 256 -3.06 0.80 3.21
CA LEU A 256 -3.51 2.12 3.65
C LEU A 256 -2.49 2.79 4.56
N HIS A 257 -2.43 4.11 4.47
CA HIS A 257 -1.65 4.93 5.37
C HIS A 257 -2.41 5.11 6.68
N VAL A 258 -1.78 4.67 7.76
CA VAL A 258 -2.27 4.85 9.13
C VAL A 258 -1.12 5.42 9.94
N HIS A 259 -1.39 6.50 10.66
CA HIS A 259 -0.39 7.15 11.50
C HIS A 259 -0.77 7.00 12.96
N PRO A 260 0.13 6.51 13.84
CA PRO A 260 -0.10 6.60 15.27
C PRO A 260 -0.16 8.07 15.68
N GLU A 261 -1.09 8.40 16.56
CA GLU A 261 -1.16 9.71 17.17
C GLU A 261 -0.36 9.76 18.49
N GLY A 262 0.20 10.93 18.78
CA GLY A 262 0.99 11.17 19.99
C GLY A 262 2.47 11.37 19.69
N ALA A 263 3.23 11.65 20.75
CA ALA A 263 4.68 11.77 20.65
C ALA A 263 5.33 10.37 20.63
N GLU A 264 6.49 10.27 19.97
CA GLU A 264 7.33 9.08 20.04
C GLU A 264 7.62 8.72 21.50
N PRO A 265 7.47 7.45 21.92
CA PRO A 265 7.69 7.04 23.29
C PRO A 265 9.14 7.24 23.72
N ALA A 266 9.34 7.78 24.93
CA ALA A 266 10.66 7.75 25.55
C ALA A 266 11.06 6.29 25.91
N PRO A 267 12.36 5.96 25.93
CA PRO A 267 12.82 4.62 26.32
C PRO A 267 12.27 4.20 27.70
N GLY A 268 11.60 3.05 27.75
CA GLY A 268 11.00 2.50 28.97
C GLY A 268 9.68 3.15 29.40
N ALA A 269 9.12 4.09 28.62
CA ALA A 269 7.79 4.61 28.85
C ALA A 269 6.73 3.50 28.69
N LEU A 270 5.63 3.62 29.43
CA LEU A 270 4.46 2.75 29.30
C LEU A 270 3.24 3.60 28.97
N SER A 271 2.27 2.99 28.29
CA SER A 271 1.00 3.65 27.92
C SER A 271 -0.18 2.68 28.04
N GLY A 272 -1.33 3.13 27.57
CA GLY A 272 -2.58 2.40 27.53
C GLY A 272 -3.64 2.95 28.50
N PRO A 273 -4.87 2.44 28.41
CA PRO A 273 -5.28 1.33 27.55
C PRO A 273 -5.51 1.70 26.09
N ASP A 274 -5.56 3.00 25.79
CA ASP A 274 -5.94 3.52 24.49
C ASP A 274 -4.71 3.88 23.63
N VAL A 275 -4.75 3.44 22.37
CA VAL A 275 -3.82 3.87 21.32
C VAL A 275 -4.63 4.46 20.17
N ARG A 276 -4.27 5.67 19.76
CA ARG A 276 -5.00 6.43 18.74
C ARG A 276 -4.26 6.45 17.42
N PHE A 277 -5.03 6.44 16.34
CA PHE A 277 -4.53 6.43 14.98
C PHE A 277 -5.36 7.37 14.12
N ALA A 278 -4.70 8.08 13.20
CA ALA A 278 -5.36 8.71 12.08
C ALA A 278 -5.29 7.77 10.86
N ALA A 279 -6.44 7.38 10.31
CA ALA A 279 -6.55 6.48 9.17
C ALA A 279 -7.27 7.18 8.01
N HIS A 280 -6.67 7.17 6.83
CA HIS A 280 -7.28 7.72 5.61
C HIS A 280 -7.75 6.58 4.69
N VAL A 281 -9.06 6.42 4.55
CA VAL A 281 -9.66 5.43 3.63
C VAL A 281 -10.11 6.10 2.33
N PRO A 282 -9.60 5.71 1.15
CA PRO A 282 -9.90 6.45 -0.10
C PRO A 282 -11.30 6.17 -0.64
N THR A 283 -11.96 5.09 -0.21
CA THR A 283 -13.20 4.59 -0.81
C THR A 283 -14.16 4.05 0.24
N ALA A 284 -15.46 4.00 -0.09
CA ALA A 284 -16.39 3.14 0.64
C ALA A 284 -16.01 1.67 0.42
N GLY A 285 -16.22 0.82 1.42
CA GLY A 285 -15.87 -0.60 1.36
C GLY A 285 -15.50 -1.16 2.72
N ARG A 286 -15.05 -2.41 2.73
CA ARG A 286 -14.59 -3.10 3.92
C ARG A 286 -13.08 -3.03 4.04
N TYR A 287 -12.61 -2.89 5.27
CA TYR A 287 -11.21 -2.80 5.63
C TYR A 287 -10.86 -3.83 6.69
N LEU A 288 -9.73 -4.49 6.50
CA LEU A 288 -9.13 -5.47 7.40
C LEU A 288 -8.01 -4.75 8.15
N LEU A 289 -8.10 -4.70 9.47
CA LEU A 289 -7.17 -3.94 10.30
C LEU A 289 -6.45 -4.87 11.26
N TYR A 290 -5.13 -4.72 11.39
CA TYR A 290 -4.27 -5.54 12.23
C TYR A 290 -3.47 -4.62 13.14
N PHE A 291 -3.70 -4.74 14.44
CA PHE A 291 -3.09 -3.92 15.47
C PHE A 291 -2.04 -4.72 16.23
N ASP A 292 -0.77 -4.39 16.02
CA ASP A 292 0.34 -4.93 16.80
C ASP A 292 0.54 -4.09 18.07
N PHE A 293 0.61 -4.75 19.22
CA PHE A 293 0.94 -4.14 20.50
C PHE A 293 1.86 -5.04 21.33
N GLN A 294 2.64 -4.43 22.23
CA GLN A 294 3.58 -5.16 23.07
C GLN A 294 3.24 -5.04 24.55
N VAL A 295 3.19 -6.18 25.23
CA VAL A 295 3.00 -6.29 26.68
C VAL A 295 3.88 -7.43 27.18
N ASP A 296 4.49 -7.27 28.36
CA ASP A 296 5.35 -8.29 28.98
C ASP A 296 6.47 -8.81 28.05
N GLY A 297 6.97 -7.95 27.16
CA GLY A 297 8.01 -8.26 26.18
C GLY A 297 7.53 -9.01 24.94
N SER A 298 6.25 -9.38 24.84
CA SER A 298 5.68 -10.14 23.73
C SER A 298 4.80 -9.26 22.84
N VAL A 299 4.91 -9.44 21.52
CA VAL A 299 4.07 -8.74 20.53
C VAL A 299 2.84 -9.58 20.26
N HIS A 300 1.68 -8.92 20.20
CA HIS A 300 0.38 -9.50 19.94
C HIS A 300 -0.30 -8.75 18.80
N THR A 301 -1.05 -9.46 17.96
CA THR A 301 -1.76 -8.86 16.82
C THR A 301 -3.27 -9.06 16.95
N ALA A 302 -4.00 -7.97 17.17
CA ALA A 302 -5.46 -7.98 17.16
C ALA A 302 -5.99 -7.68 15.75
N ALA A 303 -6.89 -8.52 15.23
CA ALA A 303 -7.52 -8.32 13.93
C ALA A 303 -8.96 -7.77 14.07
N PHE A 304 -9.27 -6.75 13.27
CA PHE A 304 -10.59 -6.12 13.17
C PHE A 304 -11.04 -6.05 11.72
N VAL A 305 -12.34 -5.90 11.52
CA VAL A 305 -12.95 -5.74 10.20
C VAL A 305 -13.99 -4.63 10.31
N LEU A 306 -13.73 -3.51 9.65
CA LEU A 306 -14.58 -2.31 9.69
C LEU A 306 -15.09 -1.97 8.30
N ASP A 307 -16.29 -1.40 8.22
CA ASP A 307 -16.88 -0.92 6.97
C ASP A 307 -16.80 0.61 6.93
N ALA A 308 -16.24 1.17 5.85
CA ALA A 308 -16.34 2.59 5.54
C ALA A 308 -17.58 2.83 4.67
N LYS A 309 -18.50 3.66 5.17
CA LYS A 309 -19.74 4.00 4.48
C LYS A 309 -19.65 5.39 3.90
N ALA A 310 -20.07 5.57 2.65
CA ALA A 310 -20.26 6.91 2.10
C ALA A 310 -21.32 7.65 2.93
N PRO A 311 -21.12 8.94 3.27
CA PRO A 311 -22.17 9.72 3.89
C PRO A 311 -23.40 9.73 2.99
N HIS A 312 -24.58 9.44 3.56
CA HIS A 312 -25.83 9.52 2.81
C HIS A 312 -26.00 10.95 2.28
N ALA A 313 -26.10 11.10 0.96
CA ALA A 313 -26.52 12.37 0.36
C ALA A 313 -27.98 12.61 0.76
N HIS A 314 -28.22 13.65 1.55
CA HIS A 314 -29.55 14.14 1.90
C HIS A 314 -30.15 15.00 0.80
#